data_AF-A0A953GC98-F1
#
_entry.id   AF-A0A953GC98-F1
#
_cell.length_a   1.000
_cell.length_b   1.000
_cell.length_c   1.000
_cell.angle_alpha   90.00
_cell.angle_beta   90.00
_cell.angle_gamma   90.00
#
_symmetry.space_group_name_H-M   'P 1'
#
loop_
_entity.id
_entity.type
_entity.pdbx_description
1 polymer ?
#
loop_
_entity_poly.entity_id
_entity_poly.type
_entity_poly.pdbx_seq_one_letter_code
_entity_poly.pdbx_strand_id
1 'polypeptide(L)'
;PAAGVDSISIGMYTFAKQSFEIAARHAASALLTNTWTIIDEWGPLELDRQGFYPLLFKPLQTVAPDNDRRVIIVVRPSLLEPVLDSFELRNEQVTIWTFPEIHSFDIH
;
A
#
# COMPACT_ATOMS: atom_id res chain seq x y z
N PRO A 1 -4.29 -37.99 -8.41
CA PRO A 1 -3.78 -36.62 -8.60
C PRO A 1 -4.32 -35.71 -7.49
N ALA A 2 -3.46 -35.25 -6.57
CA ALA A 2 -3.86 -34.25 -5.59
C ALA A 2 -4.29 -32.99 -6.35
N ALA A 3 -5.52 -32.51 -6.10
CA ALA A 3 -6.04 -31.31 -6.74
C ALA A 3 -5.03 -30.18 -6.56
N GLY A 4 -4.50 -29.67 -7.67
CA GLY A 4 -3.47 -28.64 -7.66
C GLY A 4 -3.99 -27.42 -6.91
N VAL A 5 -3.23 -26.95 -5.92
CA VAL A 5 -3.54 -25.71 -5.19
C VAL A 5 -3.61 -24.59 -6.22
N ASP A 6 -4.77 -23.94 -6.35
CA ASP A 6 -4.96 -22.79 -7.25
C ASP A 6 -3.93 -21.72 -6.87
N SER A 7 -3.15 -21.27 -7.84
CA SER A 7 -1.97 -20.44 -7.62
C SER A 7 -1.98 -19.19 -8.47
N ILE A 8 -1.36 -18.14 -7.96
CA ILE A 8 -1.19 -16.87 -8.64
C ILE A 8 0.30 -16.54 -8.69
N SER A 9 0.76 -16.04 -9.84
CA SER A 9 2.13 -15.55 -9.99
C SER A 9 2.13 -14.03 -9.95
N ILE A 10 2.99 -13.45 -9.12
CA ILE A 10 3.14 -12.00 -8.95
C ILE A 10 4.65 -11.72 -8.98
N GLY A 11 5.10 -11.01 -10.02
CA GLY A 11 6.53 -10.92 -10.32
C GLY A 11 7.15 -12.31 -10.47
N MET A 12 8.23 -12.56 -9.73
CA MET A 12 8.95 -13.84 -9.74
C MET A 12 8.42 -14.88 -8.75
N TYR A 13 7.39 -14.55 -7.97
CA TYR A 13 6.87 -15.39 -6.90
C TYR A 13 5.56 -16.05 -7.28
N THR A 14 5.37 -17.29 -6.81
CA THR A 14 4.11 -18.02 -6.94
C THR A 14 3.50 -18.22 -5.56
N PHE A 15 2.25 -17.81 -5.40
CA PHE A 15 1.51 -17.91 -4.16
C PHE A 15 0.33 -18.87 -4.31
N ALA A 16 -0.05 -19.50 -3.20
CA ALA A 16 -1.38 -20.08 -3.11
C ALA A 16 -2.40 -18.94 -3.20
N LYS A 17 -3.25 -18.96 -4.22
CA LYS A 17 -4.16 -17.86 -4.54
C LYS A 17 -5.09 -17.55 -3.37
N GLN A 18 -5.64 -18.59 -2.74
CA GLN A 18 -6.53 -18.45 -1.58
C GLN A 18 -5.84 -17.71 -0.42
N SER A 19 -4.58 -18.03 -0.11
CA SER A 19 -3.84 -17.38 0.97
C SER A 19 -3.56 -15.91 0.64
N PHE A 20 -3.21 -15.63 -0.62
CA PHE A 20 -3.01 -14.26 -1.10
C PHE A 20 -4.30 -13.45 -0.97
N GLU A 21 -5.45 -13.99 -1.39
CA GLU A 21 -6.77 -13.35 -1.28
C GLU A 21 -7.21 -13.13 0.18
N ILE A 22 -6.80 -14.00 1.12
CA ILE A 22 -7.04 -13.79 2.55
C ILE A 22 -6.22 -12.60 3.07
N ALA A 23 -4.91 -12.58 2.82
CA ALA A 23 -4.03 -11.49 3.25
C ALA A 23 -4.49 -10.14 2.67
N ALA A 24 -4.86 -10.15 1.39
CA ALA A 24 -5.45 -9.03 0.68
C ALA A 24 -6.68 -8.44 1.38
N ARG A 25 -7.63 -9.28 1.80
CA ARG A 25 -8.84 -8.83 2.51
C ARG A 25 -8.52 -8.23 3.87
N HIS A 26 -7.58 -8.81 4.61
CA HIS A 26 -7.16 -8.25 5.89
C HIS A 26 -6.51 -6.87 5.73
N ALA A 27 -5.64 -6.69 4.72
CA ALA A 27 -5.03 -5.40 4.42
C ALA A 27 -6.08 -4.33 4.04
N ALA A 28 -7.02 -4.66 3.16
CA ALA A 28 -8.10 -3.75 2.78
C ALA A 28 -9.00 -3.37 3.96
N SER A 29 -9.32 -4.35 4.84
CA SER A 29 -10.08 -4.09 6.06
C SER A 29 -9.34 -3.12 6.98
N ALA A 30 -8.04 -3.34 7.21
CA ALA A 30 -7.22 -2.50 8.08
C ALA A 30 -7.21 -1.02 7.64
N LEU A 31 -7.07 -0.76 6.33
CA LEU A 31 -7.12 0.59 5.78
C LEU A 31 -8.46 1.31 6.06
N LEU A 32 -9.56 0.57 6.14
CA LEU A 32 -10.88 1.12 6.37
C LEU A 32 -11.27 1.20 7.85
N THR A 33 -10.60 0.48 8.73
CA THR A 33 -10.96 0.44 10.17
C THR A 33 -9.98 1.17 11.05
N ASN A 34 -8.71 1.26 10.65
CA ASN A 34 -7.66 1.80 11.50
C ASN A 34 -7.48 3.30 11.28
N THR A 35 -7.21 4.02 12.37
CA THR A 35 -6.79 5.42 12.34
C THR A 35 -5.43 5.57 11.67
N TRP A 36 -4.51 4.64 11.90
CA TRP A 36 -3.18 4.65 11.31
C TRP A 36 -2.93 3.36 10.56
N THR A 37 -2.49 3.46 9.30
CA THR A 37 -2.01 2.33 8.52
C THR A 37 -0.65 2.66 7.92
N ILE A 38 0.30 1.74 8.07
CA ILE A 38 1.63 1.85 7.47
C ILE A 38 1.74 0.75 6.42
N ILE A 39 2.07 1.13 5.19
CA ILE A 39 2.37 0.23 4.10
C ILE A 39 3.87 0.29 3.86
N ASP A 40 4.57 -0.76 4.27
CA ASP A 40 6.00 -0.89 4.04
C ASP A 40 6.29 -1.48 2.65
N GLU A 41 7.46 -1.15 2.09
CA GLU A 41 7.99 -1.67 0.81
C GLU A 41 7.05 -1.49 -0.40
N TRP A 42 6.37 -0.33 -0.53
CA TRP A 42 5.64 -0.03 -1.76
C TRP A 42 6.61 0.14 -2.93
N GLY A 43 6.46 -0.70 -3.95
CA GLY A 43 7.51 -0.93 -4.92
C GLY A 43 7.06 -1.00 -6.38
N PRO A 44 7.96 -1.47 -7.27
CA PRO A 44 7.69 -1.57 -8.71
C PRO A 44 6.47 -2.42 -9.06
N LEU A 45 6.17 -3.48 -8.29
CA LEU A 45 5.00 -4.33 -8.54
C LEU A 45 3.70 -3.55 -8.38
N GLU A 46 3.58 -2.78 -7.31
CA GLU A 46 2.41 -1.94 -7.08
C GLU A 46 2.29 -0.84 -8.13
N LEU A 47 3.41 -0.23 -8.55
CA LEU A 47 3.43 0.74 -9.65
C LEU A 47 2.93 0.14 -10.97
N ASP A 48 3.23 -1.14 -11.22
CA ASP A 48 2.73 -1.91 -12.36
C ASP A 48 1.29 -2.42 -12.17
N ARG A 49 0.57 -1.93 -11.15
CA ARG A 49 -0.81 -2.31 -10.80
C ARG A 49 -0.96 -3.79 -10.40
N GLN A 50 0.13 -4.41 -9.95
CA GLN A 50 0.17 -5.77 -9.44
C GLN A 50 0.29 -5.78 -7.91
N GLY A 51 0.50 -6.97 -7.33
CA GLY A 51 0.67 -7.12 -5.89
C GLY A 51 -0.54 -6.61 -5.12
N PHE A 52 -0.31 -5.70 -4.18
CA PHE A 52 -1.38 -5.13 -3.35
C PHE A 52 -2.10 -3.93 -3.98
N TYR A 53 -1.62 -3.38 -5.10
CA TYR A 53 -2.20 -2.20 -5.72
C TYR A 53 -3.73 -2.28 -5.90
N PRO A 54 -4.32 -3.37 -6.45
CA PRO A 54 -5.77 -3.43 -6.69
C PRO A 54 -6.61 -3.30 -5.42
N LEU A 55 -6.01 -3.60 -4.27
CA LEU A 55 -6.67 -3.65 -2.96
C LEU A 55 -6.51 -2.36 -2.18
N LEU A 56 -5.36 -1.71 -2.33
CA LEU A 56 -5.01 -0.51 -1.56
C LEU A 56 -5.41 0.76 -2.31
N PHE A 57 -5.42 0.75 -3.65
CA PHE A 57 -5.70 1.93 -4.45
C PHE A 57 -7.07 2.57 -4.15
N LYS A 58 -8.15 1.78 -4.18
CA LYS A 58 -9.50 2.30 -3.90
C LYS A 58 -9.64 2.82 -2.46
N PRO A 59 -9.27 2.08 -1.40
CA PRO A 59 -9.31 2.60 -0.04
C PRO A 59 -8.49 3.89 0.12
N LEU A 60 -7.29 3.96 -0.47
CA LEU A 60 -6.43 5.15 -0.44
C LEU A 60 -7.12 6.36 -1.07
N GLN A 61 -7.84 6.19 -2.18
CA GLN A 61 -8.63 7.27 -2.79
C GLN A 61 -9.83 7.73 -1.94
N THR A 62 -10.28 6.89 -1.00
CA THR A 62 -11.44 7.20 -0.13
C THR A 62 -11.04 7.75 1.24
N VAL A 63 -9.74 7.86 1.55
CA VAL A 63 -9.27 8.57 2.73
C VAL A 63 -9.49 10.06 2.52
N ALA A 64 -10.71 10.51 2.81
CA ALA A 64 -11.07 11.93 2.76
C ALA A 64 -10.31 12.71 3.86
N PRO A 65 -9.98 13.99 3.64
CA PRO A 65 -9.30 14.84 4.63
C PRO A 65 -10.02 14.94 5.98
N ASP A 66 -11.33 14.71 6.00
CA ASP A 66 -12.19 14.85 7.18
C ASP A 66 -12.30 13.56 8.02
N ASN A 67 -11.64 12.49 7.61
CA ASN A 67 -11.52 11.29 8.43
C ASN A 67 -10.18 11.34 9.18
N ASP A 68 -10.17 11.05 10.48
CA ASP A 68 -8.95 10.91 11.30
C ASP A 68 -8.00 9.77 10.83
N ARG A 69 -8.23 9.22 9.63
CA ARG A 69 -7.46 8.13 9.06
C ARG A 69 -6.24 8.67 8.34
N ARG A 70 -5.10 8.08 8.65
CA ARG A 70 -3.79 8.46 8.13
C ARG A 70 -3.10 7.22 7.58
N VAL A 71 -2.54 7.37 6.39
CA VAL A 71 -1.78 6.31 5.74
C VAL A 71 -0.36 6.79 5.50
N ILE A 72 0.61 5.98 5.93
CA ILE A 72 2.02 6.19 5.68
C ILE A 72 2.45 5.13 4.67
N ILE A 73 3.06 5.56 3.56
CA ILE A 73 3.59 4.67 2.54
C ILE A 73 5.11 4.82 2.56
N VAL A 74 5.81 3.73 2.84
CA VAL A 74 7.27 3.69 2.84
C VAL A 74 7.74 3.30 1.44
N VAL A 75 8.54 4.16 0.83
CA VAL A 75 9.06 3.97 -0.53
C VAL A 75 10.56 4.22 -0.56
N ARG A 76 11.24 3.61 -1.54
CA ARG A 76 12.62 3.97 -1.85
C ARG A 76 12.67 5.38 -2.45
N PRO A 77 13.73 6.18 -2.21
CA PRO A 77 13.81 7.55 -2.74
C PRO A 77 13.60 7.64 -4.26
N SER A 78 14.10 6.65 -5.01
CA SER A 78 13.96 6.58 -6.48
C SER A 78 12.53 6.32 -6.96
N LEU A 79 11.62 5.90 -6.08
CA LEU A 79 10.24 5.58 -6.39
C LEU A 79 9.26 6.66 -5.93
N LEU A 80 9.73 7.73 -5.27
CA LEU A 80 8.87 8.80 -4.76
C LEU A 80 8.00 9.42 -5.85
N GLU A 81 8.61 9.98 -6.90
CA GLU A 81 7.87 10.63 -7.99
C GLU A 81 6.91 9.66 -8.70
N PRO A 82 7.34 8.44 -9.11
CA PRO A 82 6.42 7.44 -9.66
C PRO A 82 5.23 7.12 -8.76
N VAL A 83 5.42 7.09 -7.45
CA VAL A 83 4.34 6.80 -6.49
C VAL A 83 3.38 7.98 -6.41
N LEU A 84 3.86 9.21 -6.29
CA LEU A 84 3.01 10.41 -6.32
C LEU A 84 2.17 10.46 -7.59
N ASP A 85 2.79 10.20 -8.74
CA ASP A 85 2.11 10.13 -10.03
C ASP A 85 1.06 9.02 -10.07
N SER A 86 1.37 7.83 -9.55
CA SER A 86 0.44 6.68 -9.56
C SER A 86 -0.85 6.95 -8.77
N PHE A 87 -0.79 7.80 -7.76
CA PHE A 87 -1.92 8.19 -6.94
C PHE A 87 -2.52 9.54 -7.32
N GLU A 88 -1.97 10.22 -8.34
CA GLU A 88 -2.33 11.58 -8.73
C GLU A 88 -2.22 12.57 -7.54
N LEU A 89 -1.26 12.33 -6.65
CA LEU A 89 -1.04 13.13 -5.46
C LEU A 89 -0.12 14.31 -5.77
N ARG A 90 -0.52 15.50 -5.32
CA ARG A 90 0.33 16.70 -5.35
C ARG A 90 0.99 16.91 -3.99
N ASN A 91 2.11 17.62 -3.99
CA ASN A 91 2.87 17.94 -2.77
C ASN A 91 2.03 18.62 -1.67
N GLU A 92 0.94 19.30 -2.04
CA GLU A 92 0.02 19.95 -1.10
C GLU A 92 -0.88 18.94 -0.34
N GLN A 93 -0.99 17.71 -0.85
CA GLN A 93 -1.87 16.66 -0.34
C GLN A 93 -1.13 15.63 0.51
N VAL A 94 0.21 15.69 0.56
CA VAL A 94 1.07 14.71 1.23
C VAL A 94 2.15 15.39 2.04
N THR A 95 2.56 14.76 3.13
CA THR A 95 3.81 15.13 3.82
C THR A 95 4.86 14.09 3.49
N ILE A 96 6.03 14.54 3.04
CA ILE A 96 7.14 13.67 2.67
C ILE A 96 8.19 13.77 3.77
N TRP A 97 8.59 12.62 4.32
CA TRP A 97 9.67 12.52 5.29
C TRP A 97 10.78 11.65 4.73
N THR A 98 12.01 12.11 4.88
CA THR A 98 13.20 11.26 4.75
C THR A 98 13.47 10.53 6.06
N PHE A 99 14.22 9.42 6.02
CA PHE A 99 14.51 8.63 7.22
C PHE A 99 15.13 9.43 8.37
N PRO A 100 16.05 10.40 8.15
CA PRO A 100 16.54 11.26 9.22
C PRO A 100 15.47 12.18 9.85
N GLU A 101 14.42 12.54 9.11
CA GLU A 101 13.36 13.47 9.54
C GLU A 101 12.24 12.78 10.32
N ILE A 102 12.13 11.45 10.22
CA ILE A 102 11.05 10.71 10.89
C ILE A 102 11.18 10.74 12.43
N HIS A 103 12.36 11.08 12.96
CA HIS A 103 12.56 11.21 14.40
C HIS A 103 11.71 12.32 15.06
N SER A 104 11.21 13.29 14.27
CA SER A 104 10.26 14.30 14.75
C SER A 104 8.79 13.92 14.51
N PHE A 105 8.52 12.72 14.02
CA PHE A 105 7.16 12.25 13.78
C PHE A 105 6.51 11.81 15.09
N ASP A 106 5.59 12.64 15.60
CA ASP A 106 4.83 12.36 16.81
C ASP A 106 3.40 11.92 16.44
N ILE A 107 2.99 10.77 17.00
CA ILE A 107 1.66 10.19 16.79
C ILE A 107 0.80 10.66 17.95
N HIS A 108 0.24 11.86 17.84
CA HIS A 108 -0.78 12.35 18.76
C HIS A 108 -2.18 11.94 18.31
#